data_AF-A0A956PC43-F1
#
_entry.id   AF-A0A956PC43-F1
#
_cell.length_a   1.000
_cell.length_b   1.000
_cell.length_c   1.000
_cell.angle_alpha   90.00
_cell.angle_beta   90.00
_cell.angle_gamma   90.00
#
_symmetry.space_group_name_H-M   'P 1'
#
loop_
_entity.id
_entity.type
_entity.pdbx_description
1 polymer ?
#
loop_
_entity_poly.entity_id
_entity_poly.type
_entity_poly.pdbx_seq_one_letter_code
_entity_poly.pdbx_strand_id
1 'polypeptide(L)' 'MGDPRVPRDGEREPRKALVTGASGFIGAHLVEILLEQGVEVRALIQKGVPLGNLAGL' A
#
# COMPACT_ATOMS: atom_id res chain seq x y z
N MET A 1 -15.12 -18.75 -9.11
CA MET A 1 -14.11 -18.21 -10.06
C MET A 1 -13.10 -17.44 -9.22
N GLY A 2 -11.90 -17.96 -8.97
CA GLY A 2 -10.90 -17.25 -8.15
C GLY A 2 -10.40 -16.00 -8.87
N ASP A 3 -10.07 -14.94 -8.12
CA ASP A 3 -9.50 -13.72 -8.70
C ASP A 3 -8.22 -14.08 -9.49
N PRO A 4 -8.16 -13.77 -10.80
CA PRO A 4 -7.02 -14.11 -11.67
C PRO A 4 -5.70 -13.46 -11.24
N ARG A 5 -5.75 -12.52 -10.28
CA ARG A 5 -4.58 -11.86 -9.68
C ARG A 5 -4.10 -12.52 -8.39
N VAL A 6 -4.69 -13.63 -7.96
CA VAL A 6 -4.18 -14.43 -6.85
C VAL A 6 -3.27 -15.50 -7.47
N PRO A 7 -1.93 -15.37 -7.37
CA PRO A 7 -1.04 -16.43 -7.86
C PRO A 7 -1.36 -17.80 -7.20
N ARG A 8 -0.68 -18.88 -7.56
CA ARG A 8 -0.69 -20.14 -6.79
C ARG A 8 0.68 -20.34 -6.15
N ASP A 9 0.74 -21.03 -5.01
CA ASP A 9 1.90 -20.97 -4.10
C ASP A 9 3.20 -21.53 -4.71
N GLY A 10 4.30 -20.85 -4.39
CA GLY A 10 5.65 -20.95 -4.96
C GLY A 10 6.19 -19.54 -5.20
N GLU A 11 7.13 -19.07 -4.36
CA GLU A 11 7.78 -17.74 -4.35
C GLU A 11 7.08 -16.66 -5.19
N ARG A 12 5.96 -16.14 -4.67
CA ARG A 12 5.20 -15.09 -5.34
C ARG A 12 6.02 -13.81 -5.28
N GLU A 13 6.15 -13.11 -6.41
CA GLU A 13 6.58 -11.71 -6.38
C GLU A 13 5.77 -10.95 -5.31
N PRO A 14 6.41 -10.04 -4.54
CA PRO A 14 5.70 -9.24 -3.55
C PRO A 14 4.52 -8.55 -4.23
N ARG A 15 3.34 -8.66 -3.61
CA ARG A 15 2.13 -8.02 -4.13
C ARG A 15 2.39 -6.51 -4.16
N LYS A 16 1.96 -5.82 -5.22
CA LYS A 16 2.19 -4.38 -5.39
C LYS A 16 0.87 -3.61 -5.26
N ALA A 17 0.90 -2.46 -4.59
CA ALA A 17 -0.26 -1.58 -4.44
C ALA A 17 0.10 -0.12 -4.73
N LEU A 18 -0.76 0.57 -5.48
CA LEU A 18 -0.75 2.04 -5.59
C LEU A 18 -1.84 2.59 -4.68
N VAL A 19 -1.47 3.38 -3.67
CA VAL A 19 -2.41 4.00 -2.74
C VAL A 19 -2.51 5.49 -3.06
N THR A 20 -3.68 5.95 -3.49
CA THR A 20 -3.98 7.37 -3.66
C THR A 20 -4.50 7.96 -2.35
N GLY A 21 -4.22 9.25 -2.09
CA GLY A 21 -4.58 9.86 -0.81
C GLY A 21 -3.79 9.24 0.37
N ALA A 22 -2.59 8.72 0.11
CA ALA A 22 -1.82 7.92 1.05
C ALA A 22 -1.49 8.65 2.36
N SER A 23 -1.32 9.97 2.35
CA SER A 23 -1.07 10.73 3.60
C SER A 23 -2.34 11.19 4.34
N GLY A 24 -3.53 10.88 3.82
CA GLY A 24 -4.79 11.13 4.53
C GLY A 24 -4.96 10.18 5.73
N PHE A 25 -5.97 10.45 6.58
CA PHE A 25 -6.22 9.66 7.80
C PHE A 25 -6.36 8.16 7.50
N ILE A 26 -7.24 7.80 6.57
CA ILE A 26 -7.47 6.39 6.18
C ILE A 26 -6.30 5.85 5.36
N GLY A 27 -5.76 6.68 4.45
CA GLY A 27 -4.69 6.27 3.54
C GLY A 27 -3.45 5.79 4.29
N ALA A 28 -3.05 6.50 5.35
CA ALA A 28 -1.86 6.18 6.11
C ALA A 28 -1.97 4.82 6.82
N HIS A 29 -3.10 4.56 7.50
CA HIS A 29 -3.36 3.27 8.14
C HIS A 29 -3.49 2.13 7.12
N LEU A 30 -4.02 2.39 5.93
CA LEU A 30 -4.03 1.39 4.87
C LEU A 30 -2.61 1.06 4.39
N VAL A 31 -1.74 2.06 4.23
CA VAL A 31 -0.33 1.85 3.85
C VAL A 31 0.38 1.00 4.90
N GLU A 32 0.23 1.33 6.19
CA GLU A 32 0.77 0.58 7.32
C GLU A 32 0.38 -0.90 7.25
N ILE A 33 -0.93 -1.20 7.15
CA ILE A 33 -1.45 -2.57 7.07
C ILE A 33 -0.93 -3.32 5.83
N LEU A 34 -0.82 -2.64 4.68
CA LEU A 34 -0.30 -3.26 3.46
C LEU A 34 1.18 -3.62 3.60
N LEU A 35 1.98 -2.72 4.19
CA LEU A 35 3.40 -2.98 4.47
C LEU A 35 3.57 -4.16 5.44
N GLU A 36 2.77 -4.22 6.52
CA GLU A 36 2.75 -5.36 7.46
C GLU A 36 2.42 -6.69 6.77
N GLN A 37 1.64 -6.66 5.70
CA GLN A 37 1.29 -7.83 4.89
C GLN A 37 2.36 -8.19 3.83
N GLY A 38 3.49 -7.48 3.80
CA GLY A 38 4.56 -7.70 2.83
C GLY A 38 4.21 -7.21 1.42
N VAL A 39 3.27 -6.27 1.29
CA VAL A 39 2.92 -5.63 0.03
C VAL A 39 3.90 -4.49 -0.25
N GLU A 40 4.45 -4.43 -1.46
CA GLU A 40 5.21 -3.27 -1.93
C GLU A 40 4.22 -2.13 -2.24
N VAL A 41 4.33 -1.03 -1.50
CA VAL A 41 3.40 0.10 -1.61
C VAL A 41 4.04 1.28 -2.32
N ARG A 42 3.34 1.81 -3.33
CA ARG A 42 3.60 3.13 -3.91
C ARG A 42 2.54 4.10 -3.42
N ALA A 43 2.94 5.10 -2.67
CA ALA A 43 2.08 6.18 -2.19
C ALA A 43 1.97 7.31 -3.24
N LEU A 44 0.75 7.71 -3.60
CA LEU A 44 0.47 8.88 -4.43
C LEU A 44 -0.18 9.98 -3.58
N ILE A 45 0.49 11.13 -3.54
CA ILE A 45 0.14 12.25 -2.67
C ILE A 45 0.05 13.52 -3.51
N GLN A 46 -1.01 14.30 -3.29
CA GLN A 46 -1.17 15.59 -3.94
C GLN A 46 -0.10 16.58 -3.44
N LYS A 47 0.48 17.35 -4.35
CA LYS A 47 1.50 18.37 -4.02
C LYS A 47 0.99 19.32 -2.93
N GLY A 48 1.82 19.55 -1.92
CA GLY A 48 1.53 20.46 -0.81
C GLY A 48 0.74 19.83 0.35
N VAL A 49 0.27 18.58 0.22
CA VAL A 49 -0.36 17.86 1.33
C VAL A 49 0.73 17.38 2.31
N PRO A 50 0.56 17.58 3.63
CA PRO A 50 1.50 17.10 4.63
C PRO A 50 1.73 15.59 4.59
N LEU A 51 2.92 15.16 5.00
CA LEU A 51 3.32 13.74 5.08
C LEU A 51 3.29 13.19 6.50
N GLY A 52 2.84 13.97 7.49
CA GLY A 52 2.96 13.63 8.92
C GLY A 52 2.37 12.28 9.30
N ASN A 53 1.24 11.89 8.69
CA ASN A 53 0.60 10.60 8.96
C ASN A 53 1.38 9.38 8.41
N LEU A 54 2.37 9.61 7.53
CA LEU A 54 3.26 8.56 7.01
C LEU A 54 4.60 8.50 7.75
N ALA A 55 4.79 9.32 8.79
CA ALA A 55 6.05 9.34 9.52
C ALA A 55 6.31 8.00 10.21
N GLY A 56 7.45 7.37 9.88
CA GLY A 56 7.88 6.10 10.47
C GLY A 56 7.49 4.84 9.70
N LEU A 57 6.81 4.99 8.55
CA LEU A 57 6.58 3.91 7.57
C LEU A 57 7.72 3.79 6.55
#